data_AF-A0A3D2AJQ8-F1
#
_entry.id   AF-A0A3D2AJQ8-F1
#
_cell.length_a   1.000
_cell.length_b   1.000
_cell.length_c   1.000
_cell.angle_alpha   90.00
_cell.angle_beta   90.00
_cell.angle_gamma   90.00
#
_symmetry.space_group_name_H-M   'P 1'
#
loop_
_entity.id
_entity.type
_entity.pdbx_description
1 polymer ?
#
loop_
_entity_poly.entity_id
_entity_poly.type
_entity_poly.pdbx_seq_one_letter_code
_entity_poly.pdbx_strand_id
1 'polypeptide(L)'
;MPMLKAGTIFPTEAEDEEINAAIAADPDTYEPTDEEFSRLRPVGRPKAEITKERISIRLSPEVMSYFRDTGKGWQTRIDQALKDYVLAHKS
;
A
#
# COMPACT_ATOMS: atom_id res chain seq x y z
N MET A 1 -6.82 -7.18 11.39
CA MET A 1 -6.58 -5.72 11.54
C MET A 1 -5.51 -5.54 12.59
N PRO A 2 -4.56 -4.60 12.45
CA PRO A 2 -3.59 -4.35 13.50
C PRO A 2 -4.32 -4.00 14.79
N MET A 3 -3.87 -4.57 15.91
CA MET A 3 -4.44 -4.24 17.21
C MET A 3 -4.03 -2.82 17.59
N LEU A 4 -4.94 -2.11 18.25
CA LEU A 4 -4.63 -0.80 18.82
C LEU A 4 -3.56 -0.95 19.90
N LYS A 5 -2.79 0.11 20.13
CA LYS A 5 -1.72 0.11 21.13
C LYS A 5 -2.32 -0.08 22.53
N ALA A 6 -1.61 -0.78 23.40
CA ALA A 6 -1.98 -0.88 24.80
C ALA A 6 -2.10 0.53 25.42
N GLY A 7 -3.20 0.79 26.14
CA GLY A 7 -3.51 2.11 26.72
C GLY A 7 -4.23 3.07 25.77
N THR A 8 -4.75 2.61 24.62
CA THR A 8 -5.64 3.42 23.79
C THR A 8 -6.94 3.69 24.54
N ILE A 9 -7.24 4.96 24.79
CA ILE A 9 -8.48 5.41 25.42
C ILE A 9 -9.50 5.67 24.31
N PHE A 10 -10.70 5.13 24.48
CA PHE A 10 -11.84 5.45 23.63
C PHE A 10 -12.73 6.45 24.35
N PRO A 11 -13.37 7.37 23.61
CA PRO A 11 -14.43 8.18 24.17
C PRO A 11 -15.49 7.30 24.83
N THR A 12 -16.03 7.79 25.94
CA THR A 12 -17.27 7.29 26.52
C THR A 12 -18.46 7.74 25.68
N GLU A 13 -19.61 7.11 25.86
CA GLU A 13 -20.84 7.47 25.13
C GLU A 13 -21.24 8.95 25.35
N ALA A 14 -21.08 9.46 26.58
CA ALA A 14 -21.33 10.87 26.87
C ALA A 14 -20.34 11.81 26.17
N GLU A 15 -19.07 11.42 26.06
CA GLU A 15 -18.06 12.19 25.30
C GLU A 15 -18.33 12.13 23.79
N ASP A 16 -18.76 10.97 23.26
CA ASP A 16 -19.18 10.85 21.86
C ASP A 16 -20.40 11.73 21.55
N GLU A 17 -21.40 11.79 22.45
CA GLU A 17 -22.54 12.70 22.30
C GLU A 17 -22.11 14.16 22.29
N GLU A 18 -21.20 14.57 23.18
CA GLU A 18 -20.67 15.94 23.22
C GLU A 18 -19.90 16.28 21.93
N ILE A 19 -19.09 15.34 21.43
CA ILE A 19 -18.35 15.49 20.16
C ILE A 19 -19.34 15.66 19.00
N ASN A 20 -20.35 14.80 18.90
CA ASN A 20 -21.35 14.88 17.82
C ASN A 20 -22.16 16.18 17.88
N ALA A 21 -22.53 16.64 19.07
CA ALA A 21 -23.23 17.91 19.25
C ALA A 21 -22.36 19.10 18.83
N ALA A 22 -21.07 19.08 19.17
CA ALA A 22 -20.13 20.13 18.77
C ALA A 22 -19.92 20.18 17.25
N ILE A 23 -19.80 19.01 16.59
CA ILE A 23 -19.73 18.88 15.14
C ILE A 23 -20.99 19.48 14.48
N ALA A 24 -22.17 19.11 14.96
CA ALA A 24 -23.45 19.59 14.42
C ALA A 24 -23.68 21.10 14.62
N ALA A 25 -23.08 21.69 15.65
CA ALA A 25 -23.19 23.12 15.95
C ALA A 25 -22.22 23.98 15.13
N ASP A 26 -21.20 23.39 14.50
CA ASP A 26 -20.19 24.11 13.72
C ASP A 26 -20.66 24.31 12.26
N PRO A 27 -20.94 25.56 11.82
CA PRO A 27 -21.39 25.83 10.46
C PRO A 27 -20.32 25.59 9.38
N ASP A 28 -19.04 25.51 9.75
CA ASP A 28 -17.93 25.25 8.81
C ASP A 28 -17.63 23.75 8.68
N THR A 29 -18.24 22.90 9.51
CA THR A 29 -18.02 21.46 9.45
C THR A 29 -18.80 20.84 8.28
N TYR A 30 -18.06 20.22 7.35
CA TYR A 30 -18.62 19.42 6.26
C TYR A 30 -18.54 17.94 6.57
N GLU A 31 -19.70 17.31 6.75
CA GLU A 31 -19.84 15.86 6.84
C GLU A 31 -20.33 15.31 5.49
N PRO A 32 -19.50 14.56 4.76
CA PRO A 32 -19.92 13.94 3.51
C PRO A 32 -21.05 12.93 3.78
N THR A 33 -22.09 12.96 2.94
CA THR A 33 -23.09 11.89 2.93
C THR A 33 -22.46 10.57 2.49
N ASP A 34 -23.11 9.45 2.82
CA ASP A 34 -22.67 8.11 2.36
C ASP A 34 -22.50 8.05 0.83
N GLU A 35 -23.40 8.71 0.09
CA GLU A 35 -23.33 8.79 -1.37
C GLU A 35 -22.10 9.58 -1.84
N GLU A 36 -21.81 10.73 -1.24
CA GLU A 36 -20.63 11.54 -1.56
C GLU A 36 -19.35 10.81 -1.19
N PHE A 37 -19.31 10.18 -0.01
CA PHE A 37 -18.18 9.39 0.46
C PHE A 37 -17.84 8.25 -0.51
N SER A 38 -18.86 7.56 -1.03
CA SER A 38 -18.67 6.46 -2.00
C SER A 38 -18.04 6.91 -3.33
N ARG A 39 -18.20 8.19 -3.69
CA ARG A 39 -17.67 8.77 -4.94
C ARG A 39 -16.26 9.35 -4.78
N LEU A 40 -15.74 9.41 -3.55
CA LEU A 40 -14.39 9.88 -3.30
C LEU A 40 -13.38 8.96 -3.98
N ARG A 41 -12.40 9.57 -4.66
CA ARG A 41 -11.34 8.80 -5.30
C ARG A 41 -10.47 8.15 -4.21
N PRO A 42 -10.17 6.84 -4.31
CA PRO A 42 -9.28 6.20 -3.37
C PRO A 42 -7.90 6.87 -3.41
N VAL A 43 -7.34 7.12 -2.23
CA VAL A 43 -6.01 7.72 -2.08
C VAL A 43 -4.95 6.63 -2.32
N GLY A 44 -4.03 6.86 -3.26
CA GLY A 44 -2.90 5.97 -3.53
C GLY A 44 -2.72 5.65 -5.01
N ARG A 45 -1.66 4.88 -5.33
CA ARG A 45 -1.46 4.35 -6.69
C ARG A 45 -2.55 3.31 -6.98
N PRO A 46 -3.16 3.31 -8.19
CA PRO A 46 -4.07 2.24 -8.59
C PRO A 46 -3.40 0.88 -8.40
N LYS A 47 -4.18 -0.07 -7.88
CA LYS A 47 -3.71 -1.45 -7.72
C LYS A 47 -3.34 -2.00 -9.10
N ALA A 48 -2.13 -2.54 -9.24
CA ALA A 48 -1.75 -3.19 -10.49
C ALA A 48 -2.62 -4.43 -10.71
N GLU A 49 -3.16 -4.59 -11.93
CA GLU A 49 -3.96 -5.77 -12.31
C GLU A 49 -3.13 -7.06 -12.26
N ILE A 50 -1.86 -6.98 -12.68
CA ILE A 50 -0.91 -8.09 -12.64
C ILE A 50 0.24 -7.70 -11.72
N THR A 51 0.32 -8.35 -10.57
CA THR A 51 1.41 -8.17 -9.60
C THR A 51 2.52 -9.18 -9.83
N LYS A 52 3.77 -8.75 -9.67
CA LYS A 52 4.90 -9.69 -9.59
C LYS A 52 4.74 -10.57 -8.35
N GLU A 53 4.94 -11.88 -8.50
CA GLU A 53 4.96 -12.79 -7.37
C GLU A 53 6.25 -12.58 -6.56
N ARG A 54 6.10 -12.38 -5.24
CA ARG A 54 7.24 -12.24 -4.34
C ARG A 54 7.65 -13.62 -3.84
N ILE A 55 8.70 -14.16 -4.43
CA ILE A 55 9.29 -15.45 -4.02
C ILE A 55 10.69 -15.25 -3.41
N SER A 56 11.12 -16.21 -2.59
CA SER A 56 12.49 -16.30 -2.09
C SER A 56 13.25 -17.33 -2.93
N ILE A 57 14.26 -16.88 -3.66
CA ILE A 57 15.15 -17.74 -4.46
C ILE A 57 16.61 -17.50 -4.05
N ARG A 58 17.42 -18.54 -4.17
CA ARG A 58 18.87 -18.44 -3.99
C ARG A 58 19.51 -18.26 -5.36
N LEU A 59 20.26 -17.18 -5.51
CA LEU A 59 21.06 -16.90 -6.70
C LEU A 59 22.55 -17.00 -6.32
N SER A 60 23.39 -17.32 -7.28
CA SER A 60 24.82 -17.43 -7.03
C SER A 60 25.44 -16.07 -6.65
N PRO A 61 26.51 -16.05 -5.82
CA PRO A 61 27.11 -14.81 -5.34
C PRO A 61 27.55 -13.85 -6.46
N GLU A 62 28.08 -14.37 -7.55
CA GLU A 62 28.56 -13.61 -8.70
C GLU A 62 27.41 -12.90 -9.45
N VAL A 63 26.26 -13.56 -9.59
CA VAL A 63 25.05 -12.96 -10.18
C VAL A 63 24.54 -11.83 -9.27
N MET A 64 24.50 -12.09 -7.96
CA MET A 64 24.05 -11.10 -7.00
C MET A 64 24.97 -9.89 -6.92
N SER A 65 26.30 -10.09 -6.94
CA SER A 65 27.27 -9.00 -6.97
C SER A 65 27.07 -8.15 -8.21
N TYR A 66 27.09 -8.78 -9.39
CA TYR A 66 26.94 -8.08 -10.67
C TYR A 66 25.73 -7.16 -10.69
N PHE A 67 24.54 -7.66 -10.33
CA PHE A 67 23.34 -6.83 -10.34
C PHE A 67 23.39 -5.75 -9.26
N ARG A 68 23.81 -6.04 -8.03
CA ARG A 68 23.90 -5.02 -6.96
C ARG A 68 24.82 -3.87 -7.33
N ASP A 69 25.92 -4.15 -8.02
CA ASP A 69 26.90 -3.15 -8.47
C ASP A 69 26.30 -2.21 -9.53
N THR A 70 25.21 -2.59 -10.21
CA THR A 70 24.44 -1.69 -11.10
C THR A 70 23.63 -0.60 -10.35
N GLY A 71 23.63 -0.62 -9.02
CA GLY A 71 23.01 0.39 -8.17
C GLY A 71 21.48 0.34 -8.15
N LYS A 72 20.84 1.52 -8.00
CA LYS A 72 19.38 1.63 -7.89
C LYS A 72 18.69 0.94 -9.07
N GLY A 73 17.70 0.10 -8.78
CA GLY A 73 16.94 -0.65 -9.78
C GLY A 73 17.53 -2.03 -10.14
N TRP A 74 18.56 -2.51 -9.45
CA TRP A 74 19.16 -3.82 -9.74
C TRP A 74 18.16 -4.99 -9.72
N GLN A 75 17.16 -4.97 -8.82
CA GLN A 75 16.09 -5.97 -8.78
C GLN A 75 15.21 -5.95 -10.04
N THR A 76 15.01 -4.77 -10.63
CA THR A 76 14.28 -4.64 -11.89
C THR A 76 15.13 -5.18 -13.06
N ARG A 77 16.45 -4.95 -13.04
CA ARG A 77 17.35 -5.45 -14.08
C ARG A 77 17.45 -6.97 -14.07
N ILE A 78 17.53 -7.60 -12.89
CA ILE A 78 17.55 -9.07 -12.81
C ILE A 78 16.23 -9.69 -13.25
N ASP A 79 15.09 -9.08 -12.91
CA ASP A 79 13.77 -9.50 -13.44
C ASP A 79 13.72 -9.42 -14.97
N GLN A 80 14.29 -8.37 -15.57
CA GLN A 80 14.35 -8.24 -17.02
C GLN A 80 15.23 -9.32 -17.66
N ALA A 81 16.41 -9.58 -17.11
CA ALA A 81 17.30 -10.62 -17.61
C ALA A 81 16.63 -12.02 -17.57
N LEU A 82 15.87 -12.32 -16.52
CA LEU A 82 15.11 -13.58 -16.42
C LEU A 82 13.98 -13.64 -17.45
N LYS A 83 13.30 -12.52 -17.72
CA LYS A 83 12.27 -12.45 -18.78
C LYS A 83 12.86 -12.66 -20.16
N ASP A 84 13.99 -12.02 -20.44
CA ASP A 84 14.68 -12.15 -21.74
C ASP A 84 15.12 -13.61 -21.95
N TYR A 85 15.63 -14.26 -20.91
CA TYR A 85 15.93 -15.69 -20.93
C TYR A 85 14.69 -16.53 -21.25
N VAL A 86 13.56 -16.29 -20.57
CA VAL A 86 12.30 -17.01 -20.84
C VAL A 86 11.85 -16.79 -22.28
N LEU A 87 11.85 -15.56 -22.79
CA LEU A 87 11.45 -15.25 -24.17
C LEU A 87 12.32 -15.97 -25.20
N ALA A 88 13.65 -16.03 -24.96
CA ALA A 88 14.58 -16.69 -25.86
C ALA A 88 14.45 -18.23 -25.87
N HIS A 89 13.88 -18.84 -24.83
CA HIS A 89 13.81 -20.30 -24.66
C HIS A 89 12.38 -20.84 -24.63
N LYS A 90 11.39 -19.98 -24.86
CA LYS A 90 9.99 -20.37 -24.95
C LYS A 90 9.69 -20.76 -26.40
N SER A 91 9.58 -22.07 -26.65
CA SER A 91 9.03 -22.63 -27.89
C SER A 91 7.55 -22.34 -28.05
#